data_AF-A0A7X7Q9C7-F1
#
_entry.id   AF-A0A7X7Q9C7-F1
#
_cell.length_a   1.000
_cell.length_b   1.000
_cell.length_c   1.000
_cell.angle_alpha   90.00
_cell.angle_beta   90.00
_cell.angle_gamma   90.00
#
_symmetry.space_group_name_H-M   'P 1'
#
loop_
_entity.id
_entity.type
_entity.pdbx_description
1 polymer ?
#
loop_
_entity_poly.entity_id
_entity_poly.type
_entity_poly.pdbx_seq_one_letter_code
_entity_poly.pdbx_strand_id
1 'polypeptide(L)' 'MTEDRSQWRPFIERACEAVGIDPATIDEDPILDMAAKIAHEGERPMAPVGTYILGLAIGSGIGDPDELRAKIEATI' A
#
# COMPACT_ATOMS: atom_id res chain seq x y z
N MET A 1 2.38 -0.23 -22.15
CA MET A 1 2.30 -1.69 -21.91
C MET A 1 1.37 -1.87 -20.73
N THR A 2 0.29 -2.63 -20.88
CA THR A 2 -0.53 -3.02 -19.73
C THR A 2 0.31 -4.00 -18.91
N GLU A 3 0.54 -3.69 -17.64
CA GLU A 3 1.28 -4.56 -16.74
C GLU A 3 0.53 -5.90 -16.58
N ASP A 4 1.24 -7.02 -16.70
CA ASP A 4 0.65 -8.34 -16.47
C ASP A 4 0.43 -8.55 -14.97
N ARG A 5 -0.81 -8.34 -14.53
CA ARG A 5 -1.23 -8.47 -13.13
C ARG A 5 -1.75 -9.87 -12.77
N SER A 6 -1.63 -10.85 -13.67
CA SER A 6 -2.20 -12.20 -13.48
C SER A 6 -1.72 -12.92 -12.22
N GLN A 7 -0.54 -12.57 -11.71
CA GLN A 7 0.06 -13.18 -10.52
C GLN A 7 -0.17 -12.40 -9.22
N TRP A 8 -0.71 -11.18 -9.27
CA TRP A 8 -0.84 -10.33 -8.09
C TRP A 8 -1.83 -10.89 -7.07
N ARG A 9 -3.03 -11.25 -7.53
CA ARG A 9 -4.06 -11.78 -6.65
C ARG A 9 -3.69 -13.12 -6.01
N PRO A 10 -3.16 -14.11 -6.75
CA PRO A 10 -2.65 -15.33 -6.13
C PRO A 10 -1.54 -15.09 -5.09
N PHE A 11 -0.69 -14.09 -5.29
CA PHE A 11 0.32 -13.72 -4.28
C PHE A 11 -0.35 -13.17 -3.02
N ILE A 12 -1.28 -12.22 -3.17
CA ILE A 12 -1.96 -11.56 -2.04
C ILE A 12 -2.78 -12.58 -1.23
N GLU A 13 -3.48 -13.49 -1.88
CA GLU A 13 -4.21 -14.58 -1.23
C GLU A 13 -3.30 -15.44 -0.35
N ARG A 14 -2.19 -15.96 -0.91
CA ARG A 14 -1.24 -16.81 -0.16
C ARG A 14 -0.56 -16.05 0.98
N ALA A 15 -0.20 -14.79 0.75
CA ALA A 15 0.46 -13.95 1.75
C ALA A 15 -0.49 -13.65 2.92
N CYS A 16 -1.74 -13.29 2.63
CA CYS A 16 -2.77 -13.04 3.64
C CYS A 16 -3.11 -14.30 4.44
N GLU A 17 -3.27 -15.44 3.76
CA GLU A 17 -3.50 -16.74 4.41
C GLU A 17 -2.39 -17.09 5.41
N ALA A 18 -1.12 -16.87 5.03
CA ALA A 18 0.04 -17.16 5.89
C ALA A 18 0.07 -16.34 7.19
N VAL A 19 -0.61 -15.20 7.25
CA VAL A 19 -0.65 -14.30 8.41
C VAL A 19 -2.04 -14.13 9.02
N GLY A 20 -3.04 -14.87 8.53
CA GLY A 20 -4.42 -14.82 9.05
C GLY A 20 -5.19 -13.55 8.73
N ILE A 21 -4.89 -12.89 7.60
CA ILE A 21 -5.62 -11.71 7.10
C ILE A 21 -6.64 -12.14 6.05
N ASP A 22 -7.81 -11.50 6.02
CA ASP A 22 -8.79 -11.70 4.94
C ASP A 22 -8.30 -11.00 3.65
N PRO A 23 -8.00 -11.73 2.56
CA PRO A 23 -7.49 -11.13 1.32
C PRO A 23 -8.49 -10.19 0.64
N ALA A 24 -9.79 -10.25 0.97
CA ALA A 24 -10.78 -9.30 0.48
C ALA A 24 -10.59 -7.88 1.04
N THR A 25 -9.81 -7.74 2.12
CA THR A 25 -9.49 -6.44 2.72
C THR A 25 -8.32 -5.72 2.04
N ILE A 26 -7.63 -6.38 1.11
CA ILE A 26 -6.46 -5.81 0.41
C ILE A 26 -6.91 -5.21 -0.92
N ASP A 27 -6.87 -3.88 -0.98
CA ASP A 27 -6.97 -3.10 -2.21
C ASP A 27 -5.55 -2.62 -2.60
N GLU A 28 -4.96 -3.26 -3.61
CA GLU A 28 -3.57 -2.99 -4.02
C GLU A 28 -3.41 -1.70 -4.81
N ASP A 29 -4.43 -1.24 -5.53
CA ASP A 29 -4.32 -0.07 -6.41
C ASP A 29 -3.92 1.20 -5.64
N PRO A 30 -4.62 1.63 -4.56
CA PRO A 30 -4.23 2.82 -3.81
C PRO A 30 -2.87 2.67 -3.10
N ILE A 31 -2.47 1.44 -2.74
CA ILE A 31 -1.16 1.16 -2.14
C ILE A 31 -0.04 1.38 -3.17
N LEU A 32 -0.22 0.83 -4.37
CA LEU A 32 0.76 0.91 -5.45
C LEU A 32 0.83 2.31 -6.05
N ASP A 33 -0.29 3.02 -6.16
CA ASP A 33 -0.33 4.42 -6.61
C ASP A 33 0.45 5.33 -5.65
N MET A 34 0.23 5.18 -4.34
CA MET A 34 1.00 5.91 -3.32
C MET A 34 2.50 5.59 -3.41
N ALA A 35 2.85 4.30 -3.51
CA ALA A 35 4.24 3.86 -3.63
C ALA A 35 4.91 4.45 -4.88
N ALA A 36 4.21 4.44 -6.01
CA ALA A 36 4.68 5.02 -7.26
C ALA A 36 4.89 6.54 -7.12
N LYS A 37 3.93 7.25 -6.52
CA LYS A 37 4.05 8.69 -6.28
C LYS A 37 5.26 9.03 -5.41
N ILE A 38 5.44 8.35 -4.28
CA ILE A 38 6.61 8.55 -3.40
C ILE A 38 7.92 8.24 -4.14
N ALA A 39 7.94 7.19 -4.97
CA ALA A 39 9.12 6.83 -5.74
C ALA A 39 9.47 7.83 -6.84
N HIS A 40 8.47 8.51 -7.42
CA HIS A 40 8.65 9.47 -8.51
C HIS A 40 8.93 10.90 -8.02
N GLU A 41 8.21 11.35 -6.98
CA GLU A 41 8.28 12.72 -6.47
C GLU A 41 9.28 12.86 -5.31
N GLY A 42 9.46 11.81 -4.51
CA GLY A 42 10.44 11.75 -3.43
C GLY A 42 11.66 10.90 -3.77
N GLU A 43 12.09 10.08 -2.81
CA GLU A 43 13.21 9.15 -2.97
C GLU A 43 12.70 7.72 -3.13
N ARG A 44 13.18 7.00 -4.16
CA ARG A 44 12.74 5.61 -4.44
C ARG A 44 12.76 4.67 -3.23
N PRO A 45 13.77 4.71 -2.32
CA PRO A 45 13.74 3.91 -1.10
C PRO A 45 12.58 4.22 -0.14
N MET A 46 11.95 5.39 -0.23
CA MET A 46 10.84 5.80 0.65
C MET A 46 9.50 5.19 0.25
N ALA A 47 9.35 4.63 -0.96
CA ALA A 47 8.11 3.98 -1.37
C ALA A 47 7.67 2.85 -0.41
N PRO A 48 8.51 1.83 -0.10
CA PRO A 48 8.16 0.81 0.88
C PRO A 48 8.06 1.36 2.32
N VAL A 49 8.79 2.43 2.65
CA VAL A 49 8.72 3.07 3.98
C VAL A 49 7.37 3.76 4.18
N GLY A 50 6.90 4.50 3.19
CA GLY A 50 5.62 5.21 3.22
C GLY A 50 4.43 4.27 3.29
N THR A 51 4.44 3.18 2.51
CA THR A 51 3.36 2.18 2.57
C THR A 51 3.35 1.42 3.89
N TYR A 52 4.52 1.14 4.48
CA TYR A 52 4.60 0.56 5.82
C TYR A 52 4.06 1.50 6.91
N ILE A 53 4.38 2.79 6.85
CA ILE A 53 3.84 3.81 7.76
C ILE A 53 2.31 3.89 7.64
N LEU A 54 1.77 3.90 6.42
CA LEU A 54 0.32 3.88 6.20
C LEU A 54 -0.32 2.65 6.86
N GLY A 55 0.25 1.46 6.65
CA GLY A 55 -0.24 0.21 7.27
C GLY A 55 -0.25 0.27 8.79
N LEU A 56 0.80 0.81 9.42
CA LEU A 56 0.86 0.99 10.87
C LEU A 56 -0.20 1.98 11.38
N ALA A 57 -0.46 3.07 10.66
CA ALA A 57 -1.44 4.07 11.06
C ALA A 57 -2.88 3.52 10.98
N ILE A 58 -3.21 2.78 9.91
CA ILE A 58 -4.50 2.10 9.75
C ILE A 58 -4.67 1.05 10.85
N GLY A 59 -3.66 0.20 11.07
CA GLY A 59 -3.70 -0.83 12.11
C GLY A 59 -3.80 -0.28 13.54
N SER A 60 -3.38 0.97 13.74
CA SER A 60 -3.50 1.70 15.02
C SER A 60 -4.83 2.44 15.18
N GLY A 61 -5.72 2.42 14.17
CA GLY A 61 -7.02 3.10 14.21
C GLY A 61 -6.92 4.63 14.21
N ILE A 62 -5.85 5.21 13.67
CA ILE A 62 -5.57 6.65 13.74
C ILE A 62 -6.53 7.49 12.86
N GLY A 63 -7.14 6.87 11.84
CA GLY A 63 -8.10 7.56 10.97
C GLY A 63 -8.46 6.78 9.72
N ASP A 64 -9.11 7.48 8.80
CA ASP A 64 -9.50 6.97 7.50
C ASP A 64 -8.27 6.70 6.59
N PRO A 65 -8.20 5.56 5.87
CA PRO A 65 -7.08 5.23 5.00
C PRO A 65 -6.75 6.28 3.92
N ASP A 66 -7.76 6.90 3.31
CA ASP A 66 -7.56 7.89 2.24
C ASP A 66 -6.99 9.19 2.81
N GLU A 67 -7.51 9.64 3.95
CA GLU A 67 -6.96 10.80 4.65
C GLU A 67 -5.52 10.58 5.12
N LEU A 68 -5.22 9.39 5.65
CA LEU A 68 -3.88 9.03 6.11
C LEU A 68 -2.88 8.98 4.95
N ARG A 69 -3.27 8.36 3.82
CA ARG A 69 -2.48 8.37 2.59
C ARG A 69 -2.17 9.81 2.14
N ALA A 70 -3.19 10.65 2.02
CA ALA A 70 -3.03 12.04 1.58
C ALA A 70 -2.09 12.84 2.51
N LYS A 71 -2.16 12.63 3.83
CA LYS A 71 -1.24 13.24 4.79
C LYS A 71 0.20 12.81 4.59
N ILE A 72 0.46 11.54 4.27
CA ILE A 72 1.81 11.03 4.01
C ILE A 72 2.33 11.58 2.67
N GLU A 73 1.51 11.55 1.62
CA GLU A 73 1.88 12.11 0.31
C GLU A 73 2.14 13.62 0.33
N ALA A 74 1.59 14.36 1.29
CA ALA A 74 1.87 15.78 1.45
C ALA A 74 3.26 16.08 2.06
N THR A 75 4.06 15.05 2.40
CA THR A 75 5.39 15.18 3.00
C THR A 75 6.55 15.08 2.01
N ILE A 76 6.26 14.72 0.76
CA ILE A 76 7.24 14.52 -0.32
C ILE A 76 7.26 15.71 -1.29
#